data_AF-O69418-F1
#
_entry.id   AF-O69418-F1
#
_cell.length_a   1.000
_cell.length_b   1.000
_cell.length_c   1.000
_cell.angle_alpha   90.00
_cell.angle_beta   90.00
_cell.angle_gamma   90.00
#
_symmetry.space_group_name_H-M   'P 1'
#
loop_
_entity.id
_entity.type
_entity.pdbx_description
1 polymer ?
#
loop_
_entity_poly.entity_id
_entity_poly.type
_entity_poly.pdbx_seq_one_letter_code
_entity_poly.pdbx_strand_id
1 'polypeptide(L)'
;MAQNPFKALNINIDKIESALTQNGVTNYSSNVKNERETHISGTYKGIDFLIKLMPSGGNTTIGRASGQNNTYFDEIALIIKENCLYSDTKNFEYTIPKFSDDDRANLFEFLSEEGITITEDNNNDPNCKHQYIMTTSNGDRVRAKIYKRGSIQFQGKYLSNREFD
;
A
#
# COMPACT_ATOMS: atom_id res chain seq x y z
N MET A 1 -17.63 18.21 -7.73
CA MET A 1 -17.07 17.17 -8.61
C MET A 1 -17.21 15.85 -7.91
N ALA A 2 -17.86 14.85 -8.53
CA ALA A 2 -17.99 13.52 -7.92
C ALA A 2 -16.59 12.91 -7.69
N GLN A 3 -16.32 12.50 -6.46
CA GLN A 3 -15.05 11.91 -6.08
C GLN A 3 -14.96 10.51 -6.71
N ASN A 4 -13.90 10.22 -7.49
CA ASN A 4 -13.68 8.89 -8.06
C ASN A 4 -13.63 7.86 -6.92
N PRO A 5 -14.56 6.88 -6.86
CA PRO A 5 -14.64 5.90 -5.76
C PRO A 5 -13.48 4.89 -5.77
N PHE A 6 -12.65 4.91 -6.81
CA PHE A 6 -11.48 4.05 -6.99
C PHE A 6 -10.14 4.80 -6.83
N LYS A 7 -10.16 5.95 -6.14
CA LYS A 7 -8.97 6.76 -5.86
C LYS A 7 -8.31 6.35 -4.54
N ALA A 8 -6.98 6.33 -4.53
CA ALA A 8 -6.15 6.11 -3.35
C ALA A 8 -6.58 4.88 -2.53
N LEU A 9 -6.84 3.77 -3.24
CA LEU A 9 -7.20 2.50 -2.65
C LEU A 9 -5.95 1.77 -2.17
N ASN A 10 -6.09 1.02 -1.10
CA ASN A 10 -5.03 0.22 -0.55
C ASN A 10 -5.05 -1.19 -1.14
N ILE A 11 -4.58 -1.33 -2.37
CA ILE A 11 -4.75 -2.55 -3.17
C ILE A 11 -3.49 -3.43 -3.07
N ASN A 12 -3.69 -4.72 -2.77
CA ASN A 12 -2.72 -5.78 -3.02
C ASN A 12 -2.69 -6.09 -4.53
N ILE A 13 -1.64 -5.63 -5.21
CA ILE A 13 -1.51 -5.77 -6.67
C ILE A 13 -1.35 -7.24 -7.07
N ASP A 14 -0.70 -8.05 -6.25
CA ASP A 14 -0.42 -9.46 -6.53
C ASP A 14 -1.71 -10.30 -6.59
N LYS A 15 -2.78 -9.85 -5.92
CA LYS A 15 -4.09 -10.52 -5.96
C LYS A 15 -4.90 -10.21 -7.21
N ILE A 16 -4.56 -9.16 -7.97
CA ILE A 16 -5.43 -8.65 -9.04
C ILE A 16 -5.69 -9.67 -10.13
N GLU A 17 -4.66 -10.38 -10.60
CA GLU A 17 -4.84 -11.41 -11.64
C GLU A 17 -5.80 -12.51 -11.17
N SER A 18 -5.58 -13.04 -9.97
CA SER A 18 -6.45 -14.09 -9.39
C SER A 18 -7.89 -13.60 -9.21
N ALA A 19 -8.07 -12.38 -8.70
CA ALA A 19 -9.40 -11.79 -8.51
C ALA A 19 -10.15 -11.61 -9.83
N LEU A 20 -9.47 -11.09 -10.85
CA LEU A 20 -10.07 -10.85 -12.16
C LEU A 20 -10.42 -12.16 -12.86
N THR A 21 -9.52 -13.13 -12.86
CA THR A 21 -9.74 -14.44 -13.50
C THR A 21 -10.86 -15.23 -12.82
N GLN A 22 -10.93 -15.23 -11.48
CA GLN A 22 -12.04 -15.83 -10.73
C GLN A 22 -13.39 -15.17 -11.02
N ASN A 23 -13.39 -13.90 -11.43
CA ASN A 23 -14.59 -13.16 -11.82
C ASN A 23 -14.83 -13.16 -13.35
N GLY A 24 -14.20 -14.07 -14.11
CA GLY A 24 -14.51 -14.29 -15.51
C GLY A 24 -13.75 -13.42 -16.51
N VAL A 25 -12.64 -12.80 -16.09
CA VAL A 25 -11.67 -12.20 -17.03
C VAL A 25 -10.82 -13.30 -17.66
N THR A 26 -10.64 -13.23 -18.97
CA THR A 26 -9.71 -14.08 -19.73
C THR A 26 -8.61 -13.24 -20.37
N ASN A 27 -7.53 -13.87 -20.84
CA ASN A 27 -6.41 -13.19 -21.51
C ASN A 27 -5.80 -12.04 -20.69
N TYR A 28 -5.71 -12.23 -19.37
CA TYR A 28 -5.13 -11.24 -18.48
C TYR A 28 -3.69 -10.91 -18.90
N SER A 29 -3.34 -9.63 -18.84
CA SER A 29 -1.98 -9.16 -19.03
C SER A 29 -1.73 -7.91 -18.18
N SER A 30 -0.51 -7.81 -17.65
CA SER A 30 -0.02 -6.65 -16.90
C SER A 30 1.24 -6.11 -17.56
N ASN A 31 1.27 -4.79 -17.80
CA ASN A 31 2.37 -4.09 -18.46
C ASN A 31 2.73 -2.83 -17.68
N VAL A 32 3.87 -2.84 -16.99
CA VAL A 32 4.40 -1.66 -16.32
C VAL A 32 4.86 -0.65 -17.39
N LYS A 33 4.20 0.52 -17.45
CA LYS A 33 4.56 1.58 -18.42
C LYS A 33 5.70 2.45 -17.91
N ASN A 34 5.65 2.79 -16.63
CA ASN A 34 6.64 3.59 -15.91
C ASN A 34 6.37 3.49 -14.40
N GLU A 35 7.19 4.18 -13.59
CA GLU A 35 7.06 4.22 -12.13
C GLU A 35 5.70 4.73 -11.60
N ARG A 36 4.91 5.42 -12.45
CA ARG A 36 3.63 6.03 -12.08
C ARG A 36 2.43 5.29 -12.65
N GLU A 37 2.63 4.29 -13.50
CA GLU A 37 1.53 3.67 -14.23
C GLU A 37 1.83 2.22 -14.65
N THR A 38 0.92 1.33 -14.26
CA THR A 38 0.85 -0.04 -14.77
C THR A 38 -0.47 -0.23 -15.51
N HIS A 39 -0.43 -0.84 -16.68
CA HIS A 39 -1.60 -1.16 -17.48
C HIS A 39 -2.01 -2.60 -17.27
N ILE A 40 -3.30 -2.82 -16.99
CA ILE A 40 -3.92 -4.14 -16.92
C ILE A 40 -4.93 -4.26 -18.04
N SER A 41 -4.86 -5.36 -18.77
CA SER A 41 -5.77 -5.69 -19.86
C SER A 41 -6.30 -7.10 -19.75
N GLY A 42 -7.40 -7.36 -20.44
CA GLY A 42 -7.98 -8.68 -20.60
C GLY A 42 -9.31 -8.57 -21.33
N THR A 43 -10.02 -9.69 -21.44
CA THR A 43 -11.36 -9.76 -22.00
C THR A 43 -12.35 -10.05 -20.86
N TYR A 44 -13.38 -9.22 -20.73
CA TYR A 44 -14.45 -9.40 -19.75
C TYR A 44 -15.81 -9.34 -20.45
N LYS A 45 -16.65 -10.36 -20.26
CA LYS A 45 -17.95 -10.49 -20.94
C LYS A 45 -17.86 -10.28 -22.47
N GLY A 46 -16.79 -10.80 -23.09
CA GLY A 46 -16.54 -10.70 -24.53
C GLY A 46 -16.03 -9.35 -25.03
N ILE A 47 -15.70 -8.41 -24.13
CA ILE A 47 -15.16 -7.10 -24.48
C ILE A 47 -13.76 -6.93 -23.90
N ASP A 48 -12.82 -6.57 -24.75
CA ASP A 48 -11.46 -6.24 -24.32
C ASP A 48 -11.45 -4.91 -23.56
N PHE A 49 -10.71 -4.88 -22.45
CA PHE A 49 -10.56 -3.71 -21.60
C PHE A 49 -9.09 -3.34 -21.41
N LEU A 50 -8.87 -2.07 -21.07
CA LEU A 50 -7.58 -1.56 -20.60
C LEU A 50 -7.80 -0.61 -19.42
N ILE A 51 -7.22 -0.94 -18.28
CA ILE A 51 -7.28 -0.18 -17.05
C ILE A 51 -5.86 0.24 -16.65
N LYS A 52 -5.74 1.44 -16.09
CA LYS A 52 -4.48 1.91 -15.51
C LYS A 52 -4.53 1.86 -13.98
N LEU A 53 -3.45 1.35 -13.40
CA LEU A 53 -3.14 1.46 -11.98
C LEU A 53 -2.08 2.54 -11.80
N MET A 54 -2.39 3.52 -10.94
CA MET A 54 -1.50 4.65 -10.65
C MET A 54 -1.09 4.61 -9.18
N PRO A 55 0.10 4.06 -8.86
CA PRO A 55 0.62 4.06 -7.50
C PRO A 55 0.97 5.48 -7.03
N SER A 56 0.71 5.77 -5.75
CA SER A 56 1.04 7.03 -5.08
C SER A 56 1.09 6.85 -3.57
N GLY A 57 2.29 6.95 -2.99
CA GLY A 57 2.50 7.01 -1.54
C GLY A 57 1.88 5.83 -0.77
N GLY A 58 2.05 4.61 -1.27
CA GLY A 58 1.51 3.38 -0.68
C GLY A 58 0.03 3.10 -1.00
N ASN A 59 -0.61 3.94 -1.82
CA ASN A 59 -1.95 3.67 -2.35
C ASN A 59 -1.92 3.50 -3.87
N THR A 60 -2.97 2.95 -4.43
CA THR A 60 -3.17 2.76 -5.87
C THR A 60 -4.50 3.37 -6.29
N THR A 61 -4.49 4.17 -7.36
CA THR A 61 -5.72 4.66 -7.99
C THR A 61 -6.01 3.84 -9.24
N ILE A 62 -7.23 3.34 -9.38
CA ILE A 62 -7.71 2.69 -10.59
C ILE A 62 -8.31 3.75 -11.51
N GLY A 63 -7.84 3.79 -12.77
CA GLY A 63 -8.27 4.77 -13.76
C GLY A 63 -8.60 4.15 -15.11
N ARG A 64 -9.36 4.90 -15.90
CA ARG A 64 -9.62 4.58 -17.31
C ARG A 64 -8.37 4.83 -18.15
N ALA A 65 -8.04 3.90 -19.04
CA ALA A 65 -7.05 4.17 -20.08
C ALA A 65 -7.71 4.96 -21.23
N SER A 66 -7.01 5.98 -21.73
CA SER A 66 -7.51 6.82 -22.82
C SER A 66 -7.56 6.02 -24.13
N GLY A 67 -8.63 6.18 -24.91
CA GLY A 67 -8.74 5.59 -26.25
C GLY A 67 -9.15 4.11 -26.30
N GLN A 68 -9.56 3.51 -25.18
CA GLN A 68 -10.00 2.12 -25.11
C GLN A 68 -11.46 1.97 -24.67
N ASN A 69 -12.02 0.79 -24.92
CA ASN A 69 -13.38 0.48 -24.51
C ASN A 69 -13.46 0.39 -22.98
N ASN A 70 -14.26 1.29 -22.38
CA ASN A 70 -14.43 1.40 -20.94
C ASN A 70 -15.81 0.89 -20.45
N THR A 71 -16.52 0.11 -21.28
CA THR A 71 -17.90 -0.35 -21.01
C THR A 71 -18.04 -0.97 -19.62
N TYR A 72 -17.11 -1.83 -19.23
CA TYR A 72 -17.15 -2.53 -17.94
C TYR A 72 -16.15 -1.98 -16.91
N PHE A 73 -15.68 -0.74 -17.10
CA PHE A 73 -14.67 -0.17 -16.22
C PHE A 73 -15.09 -0.21 -14.74
N ASP A 74 -16.30 0.27 -14.42
CA ASP A 74 -16.74 0.39 -13.04
C ASP A 74 -16.94 -1.00 -12.39
N GLU A 75 -17.40 -2.01 -13.15
CA GLU A 75 -17.51 -3.40 -12.67
C GLU A 75 -16.14 -4.01 -12.38
N ILE A 76 -15.19 -3.87 -13.31
CA ILE A 76 -13.84 -4.43 -13.16
C ILE A 76 -13.10 -3.72 -12.02
N ALA A 77 -13.23 -2.40 -11.92
CA ALA A 77 -12.65 -1.62 -10.81
C ALA A 77 -13.27 -2.01 -9.46
N LEU A 78 -14.56 -2.35 -9.43
CA LEU A 78 -15.23 -2.84 -8.22
C LEU A 78 -14.72 -4.23 -7.83
N ILE A 79 -14.56 -5.16 -8.78
CA ILE A 79 -13.97 -6.49 -8.53
C ILE A 79 -12.58 -6.35 -7.90
N ILE A 80 -11.72 -5.48 -8.48
CA ILE A 80 -10.38 -5.22 -7.92
C ILE A 80 -10.50 -4.68 -6.50
N LYS A 81 -11.37 -3.68 -6.27
CA LYS A 81 -11.55 -3.09 -4.96
C LYS A 81 -12.01 -4.14 -3.93
N GLU A 82 -13.05 -4.91 -4.22
CA GLU A 82 -13.66 -5.83 -3.24
C GLU A 82 -12.77 -7.03 -2.92
N ASN A 83 -11.96 -7.49 -3.88
CA ASN A 83 -11.16 -8.71 -3.72
C ASN A 83 -9.68 -8.44 -3.42
N CYS A 84 -9.19 -7.22 -3.68
CA CYS A 84 -7.77 -6.90 -3.57
C CYS A 84 -7.49 -5.80 -2.54
N LEU A 85 -8.48 -5.26 -1.83
CA LEU A 85 -8.20 -4.35 -0.71
C LEU A 85 -7.41 -5.09 0.40
N TYR A 86 -6.30 -4.51 0.84
CA TYR A 86 -5.79 -4.80 2.18
C TYR A 86 -6.88 -4.42 3.19
N SER A 87 -7.09 -5.24 4.22
CA SER A 87 -8.17 -5.07 5.21
C SER A 87 -8.36 -3.61 5.60
N ASP A 88 -9.61 -3.14 5.69
CA ASP A 88 -9.95 -1.75 5.99
C ASP A 88 -8.96 -1.12 6.96
N THR A 89 -8.23 -0.13 6.45
CA THR A 89 -7.10 0.53 7.10
C THR A 89 -7.43 0.90 8.54
N LYS A 90 -7.00 0.09 9.49
CA LYS A 90 -6.85 0.56 10.87
C LYS A 90 -5.53 1.28 10.92
N ASN A 91 -5.59 2.61 10.90
CA ASN A 91 -4.49 3.41 11.42
C ASN A 91 -4.17 2.85 12.80
N PHE A 92 -2.90 2.61 13.06
CA PHE A 92 -2.46 2.20 14.37
C PHE A 92 -1.57 3.27 14.96
N GLU A 93 -1.74 3.44 16.26
CA GLU A 93 -0.89 4.25 17.09
C GLU A 93 -0.62 3.47 18.36
N TYR A 94 0.67 3.19 18.62
CA TYR A 94 1.08 2.45 19.78
C TYR A 94 2.29 3.10 20.41
N THR A 95 2.30 3.23 21.72
CA THR A 95 3.39 3.89 22.46
C THR A 95 3.93 2.94 23.51
N ILE A 96 5.24 2.71 23.48
CA ILE A 96 5.96 2.00 24.52
C ILE A 96 6.56 3.08 25.44
N PRO A 97 6.11 3.18 26.71
CA PRO A 97 6.42 4.32 27.58
C PRO A 97 7.87 4.34 28.06
N LYS A 98 8.52 3.18 28.16
CA LYS A 98 9.92 3.03 28.56
C LYS A 98 10.60 2.14 27.53
N PHE A 99 11.43 2.73 26.68
CA PHE A 99 12.15 2.02 25.64
C PHE A 99 13.60 2.45 25.71
N SER A 100 14.46 1.54 26.15
CA SER A 100 15.88 1.87 26.37
C SER A 100 16.59 2.11 25.03
N ASP A 101 17.73 2.80 25.09
CA ASP A 101 18.54 3.02 23.88
C ASP A 101 19.08 1.69 23.32
N ASP A 102 19.35 0.70 24.18
CA ASP A 102 19.82 -0.64 23.79
C ASP A 102 18.69 -1.46 23.14
N ASP A 103 17.50 -1.49 23.73
CA ASP A 103 16.32 -2.16 23.14
C ASP A 103 15.99 -1.55 21.77
N ARG A 104 16.20 -0.24 21.63
CA ARG A 104 16.03 0.44 20.35
C ARG A 104 17.04 -0.02 19.31
N ALA A 105 18.32 -0.03 19.65
CA ALA A 105 19.36 -0.44 18.73
C ALA A 105 19.10 -1.86 18.22
N ASN A 106 18.81 -2.78 19.16
CA ASN A 106 18.49 -4.17 18.86
C ASN A 106 17.25 -4.31 17.96
N LEU A 107 16.18 -3.55 18.23
CA LEU A 107 14.98 -3.56 17.39
C LEU A 107 15.29 -3.05 15.97
N PHE A 108 16.03 -1.95 15.84
CA PHE A 108 16.30 -1.35 14.54
C PHE A 108 17.24 -2.21 13.70
N GLU A 109 18.20 -2.86 14.34
CA GLU A 109 19.07 -3.85 13.71
C GLU A 109 18.26 -5.04 13.19
N PHE A 110 17.46 -5.66 14.06
CA PHE A 110 16.58 -6.77 13.69
C PHE A 110 15.65 -6.43 12.50
N LEU A 111 15.00 -5.27 12.53
CA LEU A 111 14.12 -4.84 11.43
C LEU A 111 14.91 -4.63 10.13
N SER A 112 16.13 -4.12 10.21
CA SER A 112 17.00 -3.92 9.05
C SER A 112 17.45 -5.25 8.43
N GLU A 113 17.73 -6.26 9.27
CA GLU A 113 18.02 -7.63 8.83
C GLU A 113 16.83 -8.27 8.11
N GLU A 114 15.60 -7.99 8.55
CA GLU A 114 14.36 -8.40 7.89
C GLU A 114 14.03 -7.59 6.62
N GLY A 115 14.95 -6.75 6.15
CA GLY A 115 14.83 -6.00 4.90
C GLY A 115 13.99 -4.72 5.00
N ILE A 116 13.74 -4.21 6.20
CA ILE A 116 13.05 -2.93 6.40
C ILE A 116 14.08 -1.79 6.31
N THR A 117 13.82 -0.83 5.41
CA THR A 117 14.65 0.35 5.28
C THR A 117 14.25 1.39 6.33
N ILE A 118 15.19 1.80 7.19
CA ILE A 118 14.97 2.80 8.23
C ILE A 118 15.72 4.09 7.88
N THR A 119 14.99 5.20 7.73
CA THR A 119 15.58 6.52 7.45
C THR A 119 15.13 7.54 8.49
N GLU A 120 16.04 8.40 8.94
CA GLU A 120 15.68 9.55 9.76
C GLU A 120 14.83 10.54 8.94
N ASP A 121 13.77 11.06 9.55
CA ASP A 121 12.81 11.99 8.94
C ASP A 121 12.74 13.28 9.75
N ASN A 122 12.43 14.38 9.07
CA ASN A 122 12.37 15.69 9.70
C ASN A 122 11.26 15.71 10.75
N ASN A 123 11.62 16.15 11.94
CA ASN A 123 10.71 16.26 13.07
C ASN A 123 10.48 17.73 13.44
N ASN A 124 9.21 18.13 13.46
CA ASN A 124 8.79 19.46 13.90
C ASN A 124 8.28 19.48 15.36
N ASP A 125 8.19 18.33 16.03
CA ASP A 125 7.76 18.23 17.42
C ASP A 125 8.96 18.46 18.37
N PRO A 126 8.97 19.53 19.18
CA PRO A 126 10.08 19.85 20.07
C PRO A 126 10.30 18.83 21.19
N ASN A 127 9.32 17.96 21.47
CA ASN A 127 9.43 16.90 22.47
C ASN A 127 9.93 15.58 21.88
N CYS A 128 9.96 15.47 20.57
CA CYS A 128 10.51 14.34 19.85
C CYS A 128 12.01 14.57 19.62
N LYS A 129 12.82 13.62 20.08
CA LYS A 129 14.29 13.61 19.98
C LYS A 129 14.70 13.15 18.58
N HIS A 130 14.11 12.08 18.08
CA HIS A 130 14.35 11.54 16.73
C HIS A 130 13.07 11.00 16.14
N GLN A 131 12.93 11.14 14.82
CA GLN A 131 11.84 10.53 14.07
C GLN A 131 12.42 9.72 12.92
N TYR A 132 11.87 8.52 12.73
CA TYR A 132 12.26 7.61 11.66
C TYR A 132 11.04 7.21 10.85
N ILE A 133 11.31 6.86 9.59
CA ILE A 133 10.39 6.18 8.70
C ILE A 133 10.96 4.81 8.38
N MET A 134 10.19 3.79 8.74
CA MET A 134 10.46 2.38 8.44
C MET A 134 9.65 2.01 7.20
N THR A 135 10.32 1.55 6.15
CA THR A 135 9.72 1.24 4.85
C THR A 135 9.97 -0.21 4.46
N THR A 136 8.91 -0.95 4.12
CA THR A 136 9.03 -2.32 3.58
C THR A 136 9.23 -2.29 2.07
N SER A 137 9.67 -3.41 1.47
CA SER A 137 9.77 -3.58 0.01
C SER A 137 8.44 -3.32 -0.71
N ASN A 138 7.32 -3.55 -0.04
CA ASN A 138 5.98 -3.40 -0.59
C ASN A 138 5.48 -1.94 -0.53
N GLY A 139 6.29 -1.02 0.02
CA GLY A 139 5.97 0.39 0.13
C GLY A 139 5.22 0.77 1.41
N ASP A 140 5.09 -0.14 2.37
CA ASP A 140 4.46 0.15 3.66
C ASP A 140 5.34 1.09 4.45
N ARG A 141 4.72 2.00 5.20
CA ARG A 141 5.45 2.98 5.98
C ARG A 141 4.91 3.04 7.40
N VAL A 142 5.82 2.83 8.35
CA VAL A 142 5.59 3.07 9.77
C VAL A 142 6.50 4.21 10.22
N ARG A 143 5.92 5.19 10.91
CA ARG A 143 6.64 6.27 11.55
C ARG A 143 6.96 5.88 12.97
N ALA A 144 8.22 5.98 13.36
CA ALA A 144 8.66 5.82 14.74
C ALA A 144 9.11 7.17 15.29
N LYS A 145 8.53 7.63 16.39
CA LYS A 145 8.92 8.85 17.11
C LYS A 145 9.51 8.50 18.45
N ILE A 146 10.70 9.00 18.73
CA ILE A 146 11.39 8.82 20.00
C ILE A 146 11.27 10.12 20.77
N TYR A 147 10.58 10.09 21.90
CA TYR A 147 10.41 11.27 22.73
C TYR A 147 11.56 11.44 23.72
N LYS A 148 11.85 12.69 24.09
CA LYS A 148 12.87 13.04 25.10
C LYS A 148 12.66 12.35 26.45
N ARG A 149 11.43 11.95 26.75
CA ARG A 149 11.06 11.18 27.95
C ARG A 149 11.40 9.68 27.88
N GLY A 150 12.00 9.19 26.79
CA GLY A 150 12.39 7.79 26.62
C GLY A 150 11.28 6.87 26.13
N SER A 151 10.13 7.41 25.69
CA SER A 151 9.07 6.62 25.05
C SER A 151 9.26 6.58 23.54
N ILE A 152 8.99 5.43 22.93
CA ILE A 152 8.87 5.30 21.46
C ILE A 152 7.40 5.17 21.08
N GLN A 153 6.99 5.86 20.02
CA GLN A 153 5.65 5.78 19.46
C GLN A 153 5.74 5.32 18.00
N PHE A 154 4.91 4.35 17.63
CA PHE A 154 4.72 3.88 16.28
C PHE A 154 3.38 4.38 15.74
N GLN A 155 3.39 4.97 14.56
CA GLN A 155 2.21 5.45 13.84
C GLN A 155 2.27 4.94 12.41
N GLY A 156 1.23 4.26 11.94
CA GLY A 156 1.22 3.73 10.59
C GLY A 156 -0.13 3.21 10.15
N LYS A 157 -0.14 2.66 8.94
CA LYS A 157 -1.26 1.90 8.40
C LYS A 157 -0.82 0.45 8.31
N TYR A 158 -1.61 -0.46 8.85
CA TYR A 158 -1.39 -1.89 8.61
C TYR A 158 -1.78 -2.24 7.17
N LEU A 159 -0.87 -2.89 6.44
CA LEU A 159 -1.23 -3.73 5.29
C LEU A 159 -1.16 -5.19 5.75
N SER A 160 -2.10 -5.64 6.59
CA SER A 160 -2.11 -7.07 6.90
C SER A 160 -2.62 -7.84 5.68
N ASN A 161 -1.74 -8.64 5.09
CA ASN A 161 -2.01 -9.96 4.56
C ASN A 161 -0.69 -10.76 4.56
N ARG A 162 -0.22 -11.13 5.76
CA ARG A 162 0.47 -12.41 5.92
C ARG A 162 -0.43 -13.23 6.82
N GLU A 163 -1.14 -14.19 6.22
CA GLU A 163 -1.44 -15.41 6.96
C GLU A 163 -0.07 -15.96 7.37
N PHE A 164 0.14 -16.10 8.67
CA PHE A 164 1.26 -16.88 9.16
C PHE A 164 0.86 -18.34 8.92
N ASP A 165 1.43 -18.96 7.88
CA ASP A 165 1.47 -20.42 7.74
C ASP A 165 2.41 -21.02 8.79
#